data_AF-A0A820R3P1-F1
#
_entry.id   AF-A0A820R3P1-F1
#
_cell.length_a   1.000
_cell.length_b   1.000
_cell.length_c   1.000
_cell.angle_alpha   90.00
_cell.angle_beta   90.00
_cell.angle_gamma   90.00
#
_symmetry.space_group_name_H-M   'P 1'
#
loop_
_entity.id
_entity.type
_entity.pdbx_description
1 polymer ?
#
loop_
_entity_poly.entity_id
_entity_poly.type
_entity_poly.pdbx_seq_one_letter_code
_entity_poly.pdbx_strand_id
1 'polypeptide(L)' 'MNTTKEEFNIPNVIIDPKTRAQYAKGKFLGKGGFARCYELTDVNTGQIYAGKIVPKTMLVKPHQKEKMQQEVTIHQS' A
#
# COMPACT_ATOMS: atom_id res chain seq x y z
N MET A 1 16.13 -21.27 11.64
CA MET A 1 15.02 -21.00 12.58
C MET A 1 14.44 -19.62 12.24
N ASN A 2 13.12 -19.56 12.22
CA ASN A 2 12.24 -18.63 11.51
C ASN A 2 12.59 -17.14 11.64
N THR A 3 13.04 -16.52 10.56
CA THR A 3 13.06 -15.05 10.42
C THR A 3 11.62 -14.57 10.37
N THR A 4 11.17 -13.95 11.46
CA THR A 4 9.85 -13.31 11.61
C THR A 4 9.54 -12.42 10.43
N LYS A 5 8.75 -12.92 9.47
CA LYS A 5 8.03 -12.09 8.51
C LYS A 5 7.10 -11.22 9.35
N GLU A 6 7.43 -9.93 9.55
CA GLU A 6 6.46 -8.98 10.07
C GLU A 6 5.29 -8.91 9.07
N GLU A 7 4.27 -9.73 9.26
CA GLU A 7 3.00 -9.58 8.59
C GLU A 7 2.26 -8.43 9.25
N PHE A 8 2.48 -7.22 8.74
CA PHE A 8 1.53 -6.14 8.97
C PHE A 8 0.16 -6.65 8.54
N ASN A 9 -0.81 -6.63 9.45
CA ASN A 9 -2.15 -7.09 9.18
C ASN A 9 -2.85 -6.08 8.26
N ILE A 10 -2.64 -6.25 6.95
CA ILE A 10 -3.23 -5.40 5.92
C ILE A 10 -4.67 -5.88 5.72
N PRO A 11 -5.68 -5.00 5.87
CA PRO A 11 -7.07 -5.38 5.75
C PRO A 11 -7.38 -5.95 4.35
N ASN A 12 -8.37 -6.83 4.26
CA ASN A 12 -8.80 -7.41 2.99
C ASN A 12 -9.58 -6.42 2.12
N VAL A 13 -10.12 -5.36 2.73
CA VAL A 13 -10.79 -4.26 2.03
C VAL A 13 -10.15 -2.95 2.46
N ILE A 14 -9.76 -2.14 1.48
CA ILE A 14 -9.19 -0.81 1.67
C ILE A 14 -10.22 0.20 1.19
N ILE A 15 -10.54 1.18 2.04
CA ILE A 15 -11.56 2.19 1.76
C ILE A 15 -10.86 3.55 1.62
N ASP A 16 -11.07 4.22 0.49
CA ASP A 16 -10.70 5.63 0.37
C ASP A 16 -11.85 6.50 0.90
N PRO A 17 -11.68 7.21 2.03
CA PRO A 17 -12.74 8.02 2.62
C PRO A 17 -13.11 9.24 1.76
N LYS A 18 -12.26 9.68 0.83
CA LYS A 18 -12.54 10.86 -0.01
C LYS A 18 -13.50 10.51 -1.14
N THR A 19 -13.22 9.42 -1.85
CA THR A 19 -14.01 8.97 -3.00
C THR A 19 -15.10 7.96 -2.62
N ARG A 20 -15.02 7.40 -1.40
CA ARG A 20 -15.79 6.23 -0.93
C ARG A 20 -15.55 4.97 -1.76
N ALA A 21 -14.50 4.95 -2.59
CA ALA A 21 -14.10 3.77 -3.33
C ALA A 21 -13.64 2.66 -2.36
N GLN A 22 -14.00 1.43 -2.68
CA GLN A 22 -13.61 0.25 -1.93
C GLN A 22 -12.76 -0.65 -2.82
N TYR A 23 -11.62 -1.08 -2.30
CA TYR A 23 -10.67 -1.93 -3.01
C TYR A 23 -10.49 -3.24 -2.27
N ALA A 24 -10.86 -4.35 -2.89
CA ALA A 24 -10.57 -5.68 -2.39
C ALA A 24 -9.09 -6.01 -2.62
N LYS A 25 -8.38 -6.41 -1.56
CA LYS A 25 -7.00 -6.86 -1.63
C LYS A 25 -6.95 -8.28 -2.18
N GLY A 26 -6.29 -8.44 -3.32
CA GLY A 26 -5.99 -9.71 -3.95
C GLY A 26 -4.59 -10.24 -3.62
N LYS A 27 -3.97 -10.88 -4.61
CA LYS A 27 -2.70 -11.58 -4.46
C LYS A 27 -1.55 -10.63 -4.13
N PHE A 28 -0.55 -11.16 -3.43
CA PHE A 28 0.70 -10.46 -3.19
C PHE A 28 1.55 -10.43 -4.46
N LEU A 29 1.99 -9.24 -4.87
CA LEU A 29 2.79 -9.04 -6.08
C LEU A 29 4.30 -8.99 -5.77
N GLY A 30 4.70 -8.43 -4.63
CA GLY A 30 6.12 -8.33 -4.27
C GLY A 30 6.42 -7.29 -3.19
N LYS A 31 7.69 -7.25 -2.76
CA LYS A 31 8.21 -6.23 -1.83
C LYS A 31 9.10 -5.25 -2.61
N GLY A 32 8.99 -3.96 -2.32
CA GLY A 32 9.85 -2.92 -2.88
C GLY A 32 10.16 -1.87 -1.82
N GLY A 33 11.42 -1.78 -1.40
CA GLY A 33 11.81 -0.94 -0.26
C GLY A 33 11.01 -1.29 1.01
N PHE A 34 10.33 -0.29 1.58
CA PHE A 34 9.43 -0.45 2.73
C PHE A 34 8.00 -0.89 2.35
N ALA A 35 7.68 -0.92 1.05
CA ALA A 35 6.35 -1.19 0.56
C ALA A 35 6.12 -2.67 0.26
N ARG A 36 4.85 -3.07 0.37
CA ARG A 36 4.33 -4.33 -0.16
C ARG A 36 3.31 -4.02 -1.25
N CYS A 37 3.49 -4.63 -2.41
CA CYS A 37 2.56 -4.48 -3.51
C CYS A 37 1.58 -5.66 -3.52
N TYR A 38 0.30 -5.33 -3.61
CA TYR A 38 -0.79 -6.30 -3.75
C TYR A 38 -1.63 -5.93 -4.98
N GLU A 39 -2.31 -6.91 -5.54
CA GLU A 39 -3.40 -6.64 -6.47
C GLU A 39 -4.55 -6.00 -5.69
N LEU A 40 -5.13 -4.91 -6.21
CA LEU A 40 -6.30 -4.26 -5.66
C LEU A 40 -7.39 -4.21 -6.73
N THR A 41 -8.58 -4.71 -6.40
CA THR A 41 -9.73 -4.67 -7.29
C THR A 41 -10.73 -3.68 -6.75
N ASP A 42 -11.07 -2.64 -7.52
CA ASP A 42 -12.19 -1.76 -7.20
C ASP A 42 -13.50 -2.57 -7.23
N VAL A 43 -14.19 -2.59 -6.09
CA VAL A 43 -15.40 -3.39 -5.89
C VAL A 43 -16.56 -2.90 -6.76
N ASN A 44 -16.59 -1.62 -7.12
CA ASN A 44 -17.68 -1.04 -7.91
C ASN A 44 -17.45 -1.19 -9.42
N THR A 45 -16.21 -1.05 -9.87
CA THR A 45 -15.88 -1.04 -11.31
C THR A 45 -15.29 -2.37 -11.80
N GLY A 46 -14.80 -3.22 -10.89
CA GLY A 46 -14.05 -4.43 -11.24
C GLY A 46 -12.64 -4.16 -11.76
N GLN A 47 -12.22 -2.89 -11.84
CA GLN A 47 -10.91 -2.52 -12.35
C GLN A 47 -9.80 -2.97 -11.39
N ILE A 48 -8.74 -3.55 -11.96
CA ILE A 48 -7.59 -4.08 -11.22
C ILE A 48 -6.44 -3.07 -11.25
N TYR A 49 -5.78 -2.91 -10.10
CA TYR A 49 -4.66 -2.01 -9.84
C TYR A 49 -3.53 -2.72 -9.08
N ALA A 50 -2.34 -2.13 -9.10
CA ALA A 50 -1.26 -2.48 -8.18
C ALA A 50 -1.28 -1.54 -6.97
N GLY A 51 -1.63 -2.05 -5.80
CA GLY A 51 -1.63 -1.31 -4.54
C GLY A 51 -0.30 -1.35 -3.82
N LYS A 52 0.40 -0.21 -3.77
CA LYS A 52 1.62 -0.03 -2.97
C LYS A 52 1.26 0.32 -1.52
N ILE A 53 1.42 -0.61 -0.59
CA ILE A 53 1.04 -0.46 0.81
C ILE A 53 2.30 -0.27 1.68
N VAL A 54 2.37 0.84 2.42
CA VAL A 54 3.49 1.18 3.30
C VAL A 54 3.00 1.32 4.75
N PRO A 55 3.51 0.52 5.70
CA PRO A 55 3.18 0.67 7.11
C PRO A 55 3.64 2.02 7.66
N LYS A 56 2.76 2.75 8.34
CA LYS A 56 3.13 4.05 8.97
C LYS A 56 4.22 3.90 10.04
N THR A 57 4.31 2.75 10.68
CA THR A 57 5.38 2.40 11.63
C THR A 57 6.77 2.37 11.02
N MET A 58 6.89 2.23 9.69
CA MET A 58 8.16 2.32 8.96
C MET A 58 8.51 3.75 8.52
N LEU A 59 7.61 4.73 8.74
CA LEU A 59 7.78 6.14 8.35
C LEU A 59 8.03 7.07 9.55
N VAL A 60 8.58 6.54 10.64
CA VAL A 60 8.79 7.28 11.89
C VAL A 60 9.85 8.36 11.75
N LYS A 61 10.91 8.12 10.95
CA LYS A 61 11.98 9.10 10.77
C LYS A 61 11.57 10.16 9.73
N PRO A 62 11.80 11.47 10.00
CA PRO A 62 11.40 12.56 9.09
C PRO A 62 11.87 12.36 7.64
N HIS A 63 13.12 11.93 7.45
CA HIS A 63 13.68 11.70 6.11
C HIS A 63 12.98 10.58 5.33
N GLN A 64 12.42 9.56 5.99
CA GLN A 64 11.68 8.48 5.33
C GLN A 64 10.31 8.97 4.87
N LYS A 65 9.66 9.79 5.70
CA LYS A 65 8.39 10.44 5.36
C LYS A 65 8.57 11.41 4.19
N GLU A 66 9.65 12.18 4.18
CA GLU A 66 9.97 13.11 3.10
C GLU A 66 10.21 12.38 1.78
N LYS A 67 11.02 11.31 1.78
CA LYS A 67 11.22 10.46 0.59
C LYS A 67 9.90 9.89 0.05
N MET A 68 9.02 9.44 0.93
CA MET A 68 7.70 8.95 0.53
C MET A 68 6.84 10.06 -0.07
N GLN A 69 6.83 11.25 0.54
CA GLN A 69 6.08 12.40 0.02
C GLN A 69 6.59 12.87 -1.35
N GLN A 70 7.91 12.91 -1.53
CA GLN A 70 8.55 13.23 -2.81
C GLN A 70 8.14 12.24 -3.90
N GLU A 71 8.17 10.94 -3.61
CA GLU A 71 7.75 9.90 -4.56
C GLU A 71 6.30 10.10 -5.01
N VAL A 72 5.40 10.40 -4.07
CA VAL A 72 4.00 10.70 -4.35
C VAL A 72 3.87 11.95 -5.22
N THR A 73 4.55 13.04 -4.87
CA THR A 73 4.48 14.31 -5.62
C THR A 73 4.99 14.17 -7.06
N ILE A 74 6.09 13.44 -7.25
CA ILE A 74 6.68 13.24 -8.59
C ILE A 74 5.78 12.36 -9.46
N HIS A 75 5.19 11.31 -8.90
CA HIS A 75 4.39 10.34 -9.67
C HIS A 75 2.93 10.75 -9.88
N GLN A 76 2.43 11.74 -9.13
CA GLN A 76 1.06 12.23 -9.24
C GLN A 76 0.80 13.17 -10.43
N SER A 77 1.85 13.60 -11.15
CA SER A 77 1.78 14.53 -12.28
C SER A 77 1.69 13.84 -13.63
#